data_AF-A0A7S0J8G6-F1
#
_entry.id   AF-A0A7S0J8G6-F1
#
_cell.length_a   1.000
_cell.length_b   1.000
_cell.length_c   1.000
_cell.angle_alpha   90.00
_cell.angle_beta   90.00
_cell.angle_gamma   90.00
#
_symmetry.space_group_name_H-M   'P 1'
#
loop_
_entity.id
_entity.type
_entity.pdbx_description
1 polymer ?
#
loop_
_entity_poly.entity_id
_entity_poly.type
_entity_poly.pdbx_seq_one_letter_code
_entity_poly.pdbx_strand_id
1 'polypeptide(L)'
;GGAGAIGPSHPYFYPSVTIRALTRILRDPSLVVQHAAAVAPIGSILGSLGLKSVPFLPSVIPLLVQTGRTADDALRQAGMRTLGVIIGVVKLHIRPYVGALLSL
;
A
#
# COMPACT_ATOMS: atom_id res chain seq x y z
N GLY A 1 -20.67 -3.55 -16.57
CA GLY A 1 -19.66 -4.60 -16.83
C GLY A 1 -19.36 -5.29 -15.53
N GLY A 2 -19.72 -6.57 -15.41
CA GLY A 2 -19.75 -7.30 -14.15
C GLY A 2 -18.37 -7.39 -13.49
N ALA A 3 -18.28 -6.94 -12.25
CA ALA A 3 -17.21 -7.33 -11.35
C ALA A 3 -17.36 -8.84 -11.14
N GLY A 4 -16.63 -9.65 -11.92
CA GLY A 4 -16.52 -11.08 -11.67
C GLY A 4 -16.08 -11.27 -10.23
N ALA A 5 -16.94 -11.86 -9.41
CA ALA A 5 -16.64 -12.11 -8.01
C ALA A 5 -15.33 -12.90 -7.95
N ILE A 6 -14.30 -12.29 -7.38
CA ILE A 6 -13.02 -12.94 -7.16
C ILE A 6 -13.30 -14.06 -6.15
N GLY A 7 -13.38 -15.30 -6.63
CA GLY A 7 -13.57 -16.48 -5.78
C GLY A 7 -12.33 -16.77 -4.93
N PRO A 8 -12.45 -17.55 -3.84
CA PRO A 8 -11.36 -17.81 -2.89
C PRO A 8 -10.15 -18.54 -3.50
N SER A 9 -10.33 -19.23 -4.63
CA SER A 9 -9.25 -19.87 -5.39
C SER A 9 -8.46 -18.90 -6.27
N HIS A 10 -8.91 -17.65 -6.41
CA HIS A 10 -8.25 -16.68 -7.27
C HIS A 10 -6.96 -16.14 -6.61
N PRO A 11 -5.83 -16.03 -7.34
CA PRO A 11 -4.54 -15.61 -6.77
C PRO A 11 -4.55 -14.19 -6.19
N TYR A 12 -5.51 -13.34 -6.59
CA TYR A 12 -5.71 -12.01 -6.02
C TYR A 12 -6.73 -11.93 -4.88
N PHE A 13 -7.41 -13.03 -4.52
CA PHE A 13 -8.42 -13.01 -3.46
C PHE A 13 -7.81 -12.56 -2.13
N TYR A 14 -6.85 -13.33 -1.61
CA TYR A 14 -6.23 -13.05 -0.32
C TYR A 14 -5.48 -11.70 -0.31
N PRO A 15 -4.66 -11.34 -1.32
CA PRO A 15 -4.04 -10.02 -1.37
C PRO A 15 -5.06 -8.88 -1.35
N SER A 16 -6.17 -9.00 -2.11
CA SER A 16 -7.19 -7.95 -2.15
C SER A 16 -7.90 -7.79 -0.81
N VAL A 17 -8.27 -8.89 -0.17
CA VAL A 17 -8.93 -8.87 1.14
C VAL A 17 -8.00 -8.28 2.20
N THR A 18 -6.74 -8.72 2.23
CA THR A 18 -5.75 -8.27 3.22
C THR A 18 -5.38 -6.80 3.01
N ILE A 19 -5.10 -6.35 1.77
CA ILE A 19 -4.82 -4.94 1.48
C ILE A 19 -6.02 -4.07 1.86
N ARG A 20 -7.25 -4.51 1.57
CA ARG A 20 -8.46 -3.78 1.98
C ARG A 20 -8.58 -3.66 3.50
N ALA A 21 -8.28 -4.71 4.25
CA ALA A 21 -8.29 -4.66 5.71
C ALA A 21 -7.21 -3.72 6.27
N LEU A 22 -5.97 -3.81 5.76
CA LEU A 22 -4.85 -2.98 6.21
C LEU A 22 -5.08 -1.49 5.88
N THR A 23 -5.54 -1.19 4.67
CA THR A 23 -5.87 0.19 4.28
C THR A 23 -7.02 0.77 5.10
N ARG A 24 -7.95 -0.06 5.60
CA ARG A 24 -8.99 0.37 6.55
C ARG A 24 -8.39 0.75 7.90
N ILE A 25 -7.45 -0.06 8.43
CA ILE A 25 -6.76 0.25 9.69
C ILE A 25 -6.05 1.61 9.59
N LEU A 26 -5.32 1.86 8.50
CA LEU A 26 -4.60 3.13 8.29
C LEU A 26 -5.51 4.37 8.18
N ARG A 27 -6.79 4.18 7.85
CA ARG A 27 -7.77 5.28 7.73
C ARG A 27 -8.57 5.48 9.02
N ASP A 28 -8.47 4.58 9.99
CA ASP A 28 -9.22 4.63 11.23
C ASP A 28 -8.42 5.39 12.30
N PRO A 29 -8.85 6.60 12.71
CA PRO A 29 -8.13 7.39 13.71
C PRO A 29 -8.14 6.73 15.10
N SER A 30 -9.09 5.83 15.39
CA SER A 30 -9.11 5.09 16.66
C SER A 30 -8.01 4.01 16.74
N LEU A 31 -7.39 3.66 15.61
CA LEU A 31 -6.34 2.63 15.51
C LEU A 31 -4.94 3.21 15.26
N VAL A 32 -4.69 4.46 15.68
CA VAL A 32 -3.41 5.15 15.43
C VAL A 32 -2.19 4.36 15.92
N VAL A 33 -2.32 3.67 17.06
CA VAL A 33 -1.25 2.83 17.64
C VAL A 33 -0.88 1.67 16.71
N GLN A 34 -1.83 1.18 15.92
CA GLN A 34 -1.64 0.08 14.98
C GLN A 34 -1.18 0.54 13.60
N HIS A 35 -1.22 1.84 13.28
CA HIS A 35 -0.91 2.34 11.93
C HIS A 35 0.48 1.92 11.48
N ALA A 36 1.52 2.15 12.29
CA ALA A 36 2.89 1.80 11.93
C ALA A 36 3.05 0.29 11.67
N ALA A 37 2.40 -0.55 12.49
CA ALA A 37 2.42 -2.01 12.34
C ALA A 37 1.63 -2.50 11.11
N ALA A 38 0.61 -1.77 10.68
CA ALA A 38 -0.20 -2.11 9.51
C ALA A 38 0.47 -1.76 8.17
N VAL A 39 1.43 -0.82 8.15
CA VAL A 39 2.12 -0.40 6.92
C VAL A 39 3.10 -1.46 6.40
N ALA A 40 3.83 -2.15 7.27
CA ALA A 40 4.85 -3.11 6.85
C ALA A 40 4.27 -4.33 6.08
N PRO A 41 3.15 -4.96 6.53
CA PRO A 41 2.51 -6.03 5.77
C PRO A 41 2.05 -5.63 4.37
N ILE A 42 1.65 -4.37 4.17
CA ILE A 42 1.33 -3.86 2.82
C ILE A 42 2.56 -3.96 1.92
N GLY A 43 3.72 -3.51 2.40
CA GLY A 43 4.99 -3.62 1.69
C GLY A 43 5.36 -5.05 1.36
N SER A 44 5.25 -5.97 2.31
CA SER A 44 5.55 -7.39 2.08
C SER A 44 4.64 -8.02 1.03
N ILE A 45 3.33 -7.74 1.07
CA ILE A 45 2.36 -8.26 0.08
C ILE A 45 2.69 -7.73 -1.31
N LEU A 46 2.83 -6.42 -1.48
CA LEU A 46 3.12 -5.82 -2.79
C LEU A 46 4.50 -6.26 -3.30
N GLY A 47 5.48 -6.37 -2.41
CA GLY A 47 6.82 -6.89 -2.70
C GLY A 47 6.77 -8.32 -3.24
N SER A 48 6.04 -9.21 -2.58
CA SER A 48 5.88 -10.61 -3.00
C SER A 48 5.14 -10.76 -4.34
N LEU A 49 4.20 -9.86 -4.63
CA LEU A 49 3.44 -9.86 -5.88
C LEU A 49 4.24 -9.32 -7.07
N GLY A 50 5.30 -8.53 -6.83
CA GLY A 50 6.07 -7.91 -7.90
C GLY A 50 5.20 -7.02 -8.78
N LEU A 51 5.28 -7.17 -10.10
CA LEU A 51 4.45 -6.43 -11.07
C LEU A 51 2.95 -6.72 -10.95
N LYS A 52 2.56 -7.85 -10.35
CA LYS A 52 1.14 -8.17 -10.13
C LYS A 52 0.50 -7.25 -9.08
N SER A 53 1.30 -6.42 -8.39
CA SER A 53 0.83 -5.43 -7.43
C SER A 53 0.28 -4.15 -8.08
N VAL A 54 0.52 -3.93 -9.37
CA VAL A 54 0.13 -2.69 -10.10
C VAL A 54 -1.35 -2.30 -9.91
N PRO A 55 -2.33 -3.22 -9.95
CA PRO A 55 -3.74 -2.87 -9.73
C PRO A 55 -4.06 -2.29 -8.35
N PHE A 56 -3.22 -2.52 -7.33
CA PHE A 56 -3.43 -2.03 -5.97
C PHE A 56 -2.83 -0.63 -5.74
N LEU A 57 -1.90 -0.17 -6.60
CA LEU A 57 -1.18 1.09 -6.44
C LEU A 57 -2.10 2.32 -6.31
N PRO A 58 -3.19 2.46 -7.10
CA PRO A 58 -4.06 3.63 -6.98
C PRO A 58 -4.69 3.81 -5.60
N SER A 59 -4.89 2.71 -4.86
CA SER A 59 -5.44 2.74 -3.49
C SER A 59 -4.35 2.94 -2.43
N VAL A 60 -3.18 2.34 -2.64
CA VAL A 60 -2.12 2.26 -1.62
C VAL A 60 -1.17 3.46 -1.66
N ILE A 61 -0.74 3.92 -2.84
CA ILE A 61 0.26 4.99 -2.95
C ILE A 61 -0.20 6.28 -2.25
N PRO A 62 -1.42 6.80 -2.45
CA PRO A 62 -1.84 8.06 -1.80
C PRO A 62 -1.83 7.96 -0.27
N LEU A 63 -2.23 6.79 0.25
CA LEU A 63 -2.21 6.46 1.67
C LEU A 63 -0.78 6.49 2.21
N LEU A 64 0.16 5.84 1.52
CA LEU A 64 1.55 5.80 1.96
C LEU A 64 2.24 7.17 1.86
N VAL A 65 1.92 7.97 0.84
CA VAL A 65 2.40 9.36 0.75
C VAL A 65 1.88 10.18 1.93
N GLN A 66 0.61 10.00 2.33
CA GLN A 66 0.08 10.65 3.53
C GLN A 66 0.81 10.19 4.79
N THR A 67 1.07 8.87 4.94
CA THR A 67 1.88 8.35 6.06
C THR A 67 3.32 8.87 6.04
N GLY A 68 3.89 9.17 4.87
CA GLY A 68 5.23 9.76 4.77
C GLY A 68 5.31 11.21 5.28
N ARG A 69 4.18 11.89 5.41
CA ARG A 69 4.08 13.30 5.85
C ARG A 69 3.69 13.48 7.32
N THR A 70 3.46 12.39 8.06
CA THR A 70 3.06 12.52 9.47
C THR A 70 4.24 12.94 10.35
N ALA A 71 3.92 13.56 11.50
CA ALA A 71 4.90 13.89 12.53
C ALA A 71 5.35 12.68 13.37
N ASP A 72 4.63 11.55 13.31
CA ASP A 72 5.05 10.29 13.93
C ASP A 72 6.19 9.65 13.13
N ASP A 73 7.37 9.58 13.75
CA ASP A 73 8.59 9.06 13.12
C ASP A 73 8.51 7.58 12.75
N ALA A 74 7.87 6.76 13.57
CA ALA A 74 7.76 5.32 13.31
C ALA A 74 6.85 5.07 12.10
N LEU A 75 5.70 5.76 12.05
CA LEU A 75 4.76 5.68 10.94
C LEU A 75 5.37 6.26 9.65
N ARG A 76 6.05 7.41 9.75
CA ARG A 76 6.76 8.03 8.63
C ARG A 76 7.82 7.10 8.04
N GLN A 77 8.68 6.54 8.88
CA GLN A 77 9.70 5.59 8.46
C GLN A 77 9.10 4.33 7.82
N ALA A 78 8.02 3.79 8.41
CA ALA A 78 7.32 2.64 7.84
C ALA A 78 6.76 2.96 6.44
N GLY A 79 6.10 4.12 6.30
CA GLY A 79 5.58 4.61 5.02
C GLY A 79 6.67 4.73 3.96
N MET A 80 7.78 5.39 4.28
CA MET A 80 8.90 5.57 3.34
C MET A 80 9.55 4.25 2.93
N ARG A 81 9.75 3.32 3.88
CA ARG A 81 10.28 1.98 3.55
C ARG A 81 9.35 1.22 2.63
N THR A 82 8.05 1.23 2.90
CA THR A 82 7.06 0.57 2.04
C THR A 82 6.99 1.20 0.65
N LEU A 83 7.11 2.54 0.53
CA LEU A 83 7.23 3.21 -0.77
C LEU A 83 8.46 2.73 -1.54
N GLY A 84 9.62 2.61 -0.87
CA GLY A 84 10.84 2.08 -1.48
C GLY A 84 10.67 0.67 -2.05
N VAL A 85 10.01 -0.22 -1.30
CA VAL A 85 9.68 -1.58 -1.77
C VAL A 85 8.81 -1.52 -3.02
N ILE A 86 7.76 -0.70 -3.01
CA ILE A 86 6.84 -0.57 -4.15
C ILE A 86 7.58 -0.07 -5.39
N ILE A 87 8.36 1.01 -5.26
CA ILE A 87 9.15 1.59 -6.36
C ILE A 87 10.08 0.54 -6.97
N GLY A 88 10.75 -0.24 -6.11
CA GLY A 88 11.66 -1.30 -6.54
C GLY A 88 10.98 -2.40 -7.36
N VAL A 89 9.75 -2.77 -7.02
CA VAL A 89 9.04 -3.87 -7.70
C VAL A 89 8.23 -3.44 -8.93
N VAL A 90 7.65 -2.24 -8.92
CA VAL A 90 6.74 -1.79 -10.01
C VAL A 90 7.46 -1.04 -11.13
N LYS A 91 8.74 -0.69 -10.95
CA LYS A 91 9.59 -0.07 -11.97
C LYS A 91 8.89 1.13 -12.64
N LEU A 92 8.73 1.11 -13.96
CA LEU A 92 8.15 2.22 -14.74
C LEU A 92 6.67 2.50 -14.42
N HIS A 93 5.94 1.56 -13.81
CA HIS A 93 4.56 1.79 -13.41
C HIS A 93 4.41 2.82 -12.29
N ILE A 94 5.51 3.25 -11.66
CA ILE A 94 5.48 4.33 -10.69
C ILE A 94 5.32 5.72 -11.32
N ARG A 95 5.57 5.87 -12.62
CA ARG A 95 5.59 7.18 -13.33
C ARG A 95 4.41 8.11 -12.98
N PRO A 96 3.15 7.64 -12.92
CA PRO A 96 2.01 8.50 -12.57
C PRO A 96 2.10 9.12 -11.16
N TYR A 97 2.87 8.49 -10.27
CA TYR A 97 2.98 8.87 -8.85
C TYR A 97 4.25 9.68 -8.53
N VAL A 98 5.19 9.81 -9.48
CA VAL A 98 6.49 10.45 -9.25
C VAL A 98 6.36 11.87 -8.68
N GLY A 99 5.41 12.67 -9.19
CA GLY A 99 5.18 14.02 -8.68
C GLY A 99 4.80 14.03 -7.20
N ALA A 100 3.92 13.12 -6.77
CA ALA A 100 3.54 13.00 -5.37
C ALA A 100 4.72 12.53 -4.50
N LEU A 101 5.51 11.58 -4.99
CA LEU A 101 6.68 11.04 -4.28
C LEU A 101 7.80 12.06 -4.10
N LEU A 102 8.05 12.91 -5.11
CA LEU A 102 9.07 13.97 -5.04
C LEU A 102 8.64 15.15 -4.14
N SER A 103 7.36 15.24 -3.80
CA SER A 103 6.80 16.25 -2.91
C SER A 103 6.69 15.80 -1.45
N LEU A 104 7.29 14.66 -1.10
CA LEU A 104 7.36 14.15 0.28
C LEU A 104 8.39 14.91 1.10
#